data_AF-A0A9W9DVG8-F1
#
_entry.id   AF-A0A9W9DVG8-F1
#
_cell.length_a   1.000
_cell.length_b   1.000
_cell.length_c   1.000
_cell.angle_alpha   90.00
_cell.angle_beta   90.00
_cell.angle_gamma   90.00
#
_symmetry.space_group_name_H-M   'P 1'
#
loop_
_entity.id
_entity.type
_entity.pdbx_description
1 polymer ?
#
loop_
_entity_poly.entity_id
_entity_poly.type
_entity_poly.pdbx_seq_one_letter_code
_entity_poly.pdbx_strand_id
1 'polypeptide(L)'
;MFSRTVFASVVLLARVSLGYKQPIDYLEALEVLGTSYANPASVVDGLILSLLSVDVVGRVDATTTFVGQELNTEYLFGLFLQGADENTTQLIGTPHSVTVHSSVVDPPIAAVSYTSEMVSSTVNMTVPLQIDMFIAFDDDMKIVSYDAILRRIGEFMAYTAPYLAPQIAKEPNTTSTNVTELIELQTATDVCAVSTQYCTSDNQRYESHDMCMSFMTVLPFGKSWQGGMNTGWCRYIHKNMVKYRPEVHCPHIGPTGGDMCIDRDYVQVVDTNPFNKTLLAYNSSYNAADLKGVPASNVVELVKVQTEMVSMETVAFVRLVHLHEMSSPSILQSF
;
A
#
# COMPACT_ATOMS: atom_id res chain seq x y z
N MET A 1 64.16 -7.91 -30.74
CA MET A 1 64.36 -6.96 -29.62
C MET A 1 63.20 -5.97 -29.64
N PHE A 2 62.43 -5.92 -28.55
CA PHE A 2 61.70 -4.78 -27.95
C PHE A 2 61.52 -3.50 -28.80
N SER A 3 60.40 -2.76 -28.82
CA SER A 3 59.18 -2.68 -28.01
C SER A 3 58.37 -1.44 -28.45
N ARG A 4 57.08 -1.36 -28.03
CA ARG A 4 56.30 -0.13 -27.71
C ARG A 4 55.78 0.72 -28.90
N THR A 5 54.53 1.19 -28.96
CA THR A 5 53.46 1.34 -27.96
C THR A 5 52.13 1.58 -28.67
N VAL A 6 51.08 0.85 -28.29
CA VAL A 6 49.68 1.20 -28.58
C VAL A 6 49.24 2.17 -27.49
N PHE A 7 48.87 3.40 -27.86
CA PHE A 7 48.17 4.32 -26.96
C PHE A 7 46.73 3.85 -26.84
N ALA A 8 46.43 3.07 -25.81
CA ALA A 8 45.07 2.91 -25.31
C ALA A 8 44.81 4.02 -24.30
N SER A 9 44.10 5.07 -24.73
CA SER A 9 43.58 6.09 -23.83
C SER A 9 42.46 5.46 -23.01
N VAL A 10 42.79 5.02 -21.79
CA VAL A 10 41.80 4.73 -20.75
C VAL A 10 41.24 6.07 -20.30
N VAL A 11 40.03 6.40 -20.76
CA VAL A 11 39.24 7.48 -20.19
C VAL A 11 38.74 7.00 -18.83
N LEU A 12 39.52 7.32 -17.80
CA LEU A 12 39.10 7.21 -16.42
C LEU A 12 38.10 8.35 -16.16
N LEU A 13 36.81 8.10 -16.39
CA LEU A 13 35.74 8.96 -15.89
C LEU A 13 35.73 8.81 -14.37
N ALA A 14 36.49 9.68 -13.70
CA ALA A 14 36.35 9.90 -12.27
C ALA A 14 34.90 10.33 -12.01
N ARG A 15 34.10 9.44 -11.41
CA ARG A 15 32.81 9.79 -10.81
C ARG A 15 33.10 10.77 -9.67
N VAL A 16 33.14 12.06 -9.98
CA VAL A 16 32.94 13.10 -8.98
C VAL A 16 31.43 13.10 -8.71
N SER A 17 30.97 12.16 -7.89
CA SER A 17 29.57 12.11 -7.46
C SER A 17 29.34 13.26 -6.49
N LEU A 18 28.83 14.38 -7.01
CA LEU A 18 27.84 15.16 -6.26
C LEU A 18 26.80 14.15 -5.76
N GLY A 19 26.38 14.24 -4.49
CA GLY A 19 25.59 13.23 -3.77
C GLY A 19 24.20 12.86 -4.34
N TYR A 20 23.95 13.08 -5.63
CA TYR A 20 22.76 12.66 -6.34
C TYR A 20 22.91 11.22 -6.85
N LYS A 21 21.99 10.36 -6.42
CA LYS A 21 21.80 9.00 -6.94
C LYS A 21 21.48 9.04 -8.42
N GLN A 22 22.05 8.11 -9.17
CA GLN A 22 21.83 8.01 -10.61
C GLN A 22 20.50 7.30 -10.88
N PRO A 23 19.81 7.55 -12.00
CA PRO A 23 18.55 6.87 -12.33
C PRO A 23 18.62 5.33 -12.26
N ILE A 24 19.78 4.76 -12.58
CA ILE A 24 20.01 3.31 -12.48
C ILE A 24 19.88 2.79 -11.04
N ASP A 25 20.29 3.57 -10.04
CA ASP A 25 20.19 3.18 -8.63
C ASP A 25 18.71 3.01 -8.20
N TYR A 26 17.82 3.84 -8.75
CA TYR A 26 16.37 3.73 -8.54
C TYR A 26 15.81 2.51 -9.23
N LEU A 27 16.20 2.24 -10.48
CA LEU A 27 15.74 1.05 -11.22
C LEU A 27 16.16 -0.25 -10.51
N GLU A 28 17.40 -0.31 -10.00
CA GLU A 28 17.88 -1.43 -9.18
C GLU A 28 17.05 -1.56 -7.89
N ALA A 29 16.76 -0.44 -7.20
CA ALA A 29 15.91 -0.46 -6.00
C ALA A 29 14.48 -0.97 -6.30
N LEU A 30 13.90 -0.60 -7.44
CA LEU A 30 12.59 -1.09 -7.90
C LEU A 30 12.62 -2.59 -8.22
N GLU A 31 13.70 -3.09 -8.81
CA GLU A 31 13.87 -4.53 -9.07
C GLU A 31 14.01 -5.31 -7.75
N VAL A 32 14.80 -4.80 -6.80
CA VAL A 32 14.95 -5.39 -5.47
C VAL A 32 13.62 -5.41 -4.72
N LEU A 33 12.82 -4.34 -4.79
CA LEU A 33 11.48 -4.32 -4.21
C LEU A 33 10.57 -5.40 -4.80
N GLY A 34 10.50 -5.51 -6.13
CA GLY A 34 9.67 -6.50 -6.81
C GLY A 34 10.09 -7.95 -6.51
N THR A 35 11.39 -8.23 -6.51
CA THR A 35 11.92 -9.56 -6.18
C THR A 35 11.71 -9.91 -4.71
N SER A 36 11.84 -8.94 -3.80
CA SER A 36 11.55 -9.12 -2.37
C SER A 36 10.06 -9.35 -2.11
N TYR A 37 9.17 -8.71 -2.88
CA TYR A 37 7.73 -8.95 -2.81
C TYR A 37 7.35 -10.36 -3.26
N ALA A 38 7.99 -10.88 -4.31
CA ALA A 38 7.80 -12.26 -4.78
C ALA A 38 8.43 -13.32 -3.87
N ASN A 39 9.44 -12.95 -3.08
CA ASN A 39 10.11 -13.85 -2.13
C ASN A 39 10.31 -13.19 -0.75
N PRO A 40 9.21 -13.00 0.00
CA PRO A 40 9.22 -12.14 1.19
C PRO A 40 9.86 -12.75 2.44
N ALA A 41 10.09 -14.06 2.49
CA ALA A 41 10.56 -14.75 3.69
C ALA A 41 11.84 -14.13 4.27
N SER A 42 12.83 -13.86 3.40
CA SER A 42 14.11 -13.26 3.83
C SER A 42 13.96 -11.84 4.40
N VAL A 43 12.97 -11.07 3.95
CA VAL A 43 12.67 -9.73 4.47
C VAL A 43 12.03 -9.84 5.85
N VAL A 44 11.01 -10.69 5.97
CA VAL A 44 10.21 -10.85 7.20
C VAL A 44 11.05 -11.47 8.32
N ASP A 45 11.93 -12.42 8.01
CA ASP A 45 12.85 -13.04 8.97
C ASP A 45 14.03 -12.12 9.36
N GLY A 46 14.13 -10.92 8.77
CA GLY A 46 15.19 -9.95 9.05
C GLY A 46 16.58 -10.39 8.57
N LEU A 47 16.65 -11.34 7.62
CA LEU A 47 17.91 -11.84 7.07
C LEU A 47 18.54 -10.86 6.07
N ILE A 48 17.74 -9.95 5.51
CA ILE A 48 18.18 -8.85 4.66
C ILE A 48 17.84 -7.51 5.29
N LEU A 49 18.66 -6.49 5.02
CA LEU A 49 18.40 -5.13 5.48
C LEU A 49 17.09 -4.63 4.87
N SER A 50 16.23 -4.05 5.71
CA SER A 50 14.94 -3.51 5.27
C SER A 50 15.11 -2.50 4.14
N LEU A 51 14.27 -2.60 3.11
CA LEU A 51 14.21 -1.65 1.99
C LEU A 51 13.53 -0.34 2.38
N LEU A 52 12.86 -0.33 3.53
CA LEU A 52 12.05 0.77 4.00
C LEU A 52 12.82 1.58 5.04
N SER A 53 12.60 2.88 5.09
CA SER A 53 13.05 3.74 6.20
C SER A 53 12.28 3.42 7.48
N VAL A 54 12.81 3.83 8.63
CA VAL A 54 12.18 3.58 9.94
C VAL A 54 10.82 4.25 10.05
N ASP A 55 10.69 5.46 9.50
CA ASP A 55 9.52 6.34 9.53
C ASP A 55 8.72 6.31 8.22
N VAL A 56 8.87 5.25 7.42
CA VAL A 56 8.16 5.08 6.14
C VAL A 56 6.64 5.24 6.32
N VAL A 57 6.02 5.94 5.37
CA VAL A 57 4.56 5.99 5.26
C VAL A 57 4.12 5.39 3.94
N GLY A 58 3.40 4.28 4.00
CA GLY A 58 2.81 3.62 2.85
C GLY A 58 1.31 3.83 2.79
N ARG A 59 0.75 3.99 1.60
CA ARG A 59 -0.69 3.95 1.37
C ARG A 59 -0.99 2.98 0.24
N VAL A 60 -2.07 2.20 0.39
CA VAL A 60 -2.61 1.37 -0.68
C VAL A 60 -4.08 1.70 -0.89
N ASP A 61 -4.46 1.98 -2.14
CA ASP A 61 -5.79 2.48 -2.52
C ASP A 61 -6.95 1.61 -2.03
N ALA A 62 -6.79 0.29 -2.12
CA ALA A 62 -7.82 -0.68 -1.76
C ALA A 62 -7.90 -0.95 -0.25
N THR A 63 -6.91 -0.48 0.52
CA THR A 63 -6.82 -0.72 1.97
C THR A 63 -6.72 0.59 2.75
N THR A 64 -5.53 0.94 3.25
CA THR A 64 -5.31 2.05 4.17
C THR A 64 -3.87 2.57 4.13
N THR A 65 -3.55 3.45 5.08
CA THR A 65 -2.23 3.99 5.35
C THR A 65 -1.54 3.20 6.46
N PHE A 66 -0.25 2.90 6.28
CA PHE A 66 0.62 2.19 7.20
C PHE A 66 1.77 3.11 7.60
N VAL A 67 1.98 3.29 8.91
CA VAL A 67 3.01 4.19 9.44
C VAL A 67 4.09 3.38 10.14
N GLY A 68 5.34 3.62 9.76
CA GLY A 68 6.53 2.97 10.34
C GLY A 68 6.93 1.67 9.64
N GLN A 69 8.21 1.33 9.77
CA GLN A 69 8.84 0.23 9.04
C GLN A 69 8.17 -1.13 9.28
N GLU A 70 7.89 -1.49 10.53
CA GLU A 70 7.38 -2.83 10.87
C GLU A 70 6.01 -3.09 10.26
N LEU A 71 5.06 -2.15 10.35
CA LEU A 71 3.73 -2.28 9.77
C LEU A 71 3.77 -2.40 8.25
N ASN A 72 4.61 -1.58 7.60
CA ASN A 72 4.78 -1.64 6.15
C ASN A 72 5.45 -2.95 5.71
N THR A 73 6.45 -3.44 6.46
CA THR A 73 7.10 -4.73 6.19
C THR A 73 6.11 -5.88 6.27
N GLU A 74 5.30 -5.93 7.33
CA GLU A 74 4.30 -6.98 7.50
C GLU A 74 3.22 -6.92 6.42
N TYR A 75 2.79 -5.73 6.04
CA TYR A 75 1.78 -5.58 5.00
C TYR A 75 2.32 -5.95 3.60
N LEU A 76 3.48 -5.42 3.20
CA LEU A 76 4.03 -5.67 1.87
C LEU A 76 4.57 -7.09 1.70
N PHE A 77 5.15 -7.67 2.76
CA PHE A 77 5.89 -8.93 2.68
C PHE A 77 5.24 -10.04 3.52
N GLY A 78 4.80 -9.74 4.75
CA GLY A 78 4.20 -10.73 5.66
C GLY A 78 2.80 -11.22 5.25
N LEU A 79 1.99 -10.36 4.65
CA LEU A 79 0.60 -10.63 4.25
C LEU A 79 0.43 -11.93 3.44
N PHE A 80 1.41 -12.26 2.60
CA PHE A 80 1.32 -13.40 1.67
C PHE A 80 1.96 -14.68 2.20
N LEU A 81 2.83 -14.58 3.21
CA LEU A 81 3.57 -15.73 3.74
C LEU A 81 2.66 -16.67 4.50
N GLN A 82 1.86 -16.14 5.44
CA GLN A 82 0.99 -17.00 6.24
C GLN A 82 0.00 -17.77 5.36
N GLY A 83 -0.63 -17.08 4.40
CA GLY A 83 -1.56 -17.73 3.46
C GLY A 83 -0.89 -18.78 2.56
N ALA A 84 0.38 -18.60 2.20
CA ALA A 84 1.12 -19.57 1.40
C ALA A 84 1.38 -20.90 2.15
N ASP A 85 1.49 -20.83 3.48
CA ASP A 85 1.73 -21.99 4.36
C ASP A 85 0.44 -22.72 4.77
N GLU A 86 -0.73 -22.13 4.52
CA GLU A 86 -2.02 -22.74 4.86
C GLU A 86 -2.39 -23.87 3.90
N ASN A 87 -2.97 -24.94 4.45
CA ASN A 87 -3.51 -26.05 3.66
C ASN A 87 -4.96 -25.82 3.20
N THR A 88 -5.55 -24.68 3.55
CA THR A 88 -6.92 -24.28 3.18
C THR A 88 -6.90 -23.25 2.06
N THR A 89 -8.02 -23.13 1.34
CA THR A 89 -8.12 -22.17 0.24
C THR A 89 -8.09 -20.74 0.74
N GLN A 90 -7.06 -20.00 0.31
CA GLN A 90 -6.92 -18.58 0.61
C GLN A 90 -7.63 -17.70 -0.42
N LEU A 91 -8.20 -16.58 0.04
CA LEU A 91 -8.82 -15.57 -0.83
C LEU A 91 -7.79 -14.64 -1.48
N ILE A 92 -6.61 -14.53 -0.87
CA ILE A 92 -5.48 -13.75 -1.38
C ILE A 92 -4.47 -14.75 -1.93
N GLY A 93 -4.16 -14.63 -3.22
CA GLY A 93 -3.09 -15.43 -3.84
C GLY A 93 -1.71 -15.01 -3.31
N THR A 94 -0.74 -15.90 -3.44
CA THR A 94 0.66 -15.63 -3.09
C THR A 94 1.41 -15.13 -4.32
N PRO A 95 2.15 -14.02 -4.25
CA PRO A 95 2.96 -13.56 -5.37
C PRO A 95 4.07 -14.58 -5.65
N HIS A 96 4.20 -15.00 -6.90
CA HIS A 96 5.21 -15.96 -7.33
C HIS A 96 6.34 -15.32 -8.13
N SER A 97 5.99 -14.36 -8.99
CA SER A 97 6.95 -13.58 -9.76
C SER A 97 6.42 -12.17 -9.94
N VAL A 98 7.34 -11.21 -10.04
CA VAL A 98 7.04 -9.80 -10.29
C VAL A 98 7.87 -9.33 -11.47
N THR A 99 7.22 -8.61 -12.38
CA THR A 99 7.88 -8.00 -13.54
C THR A 99 7.59 -6.50 -13.56
N VAL A 100 8.58 -5.69 -13.89
CA VAL A 100 8.39 -4.26 -14.13
C VAL A 100 7.78 -4.10 -15.52
N HIS A 101 6.53 -3.66 -15.58
CA HIS A 101 5.81 -3.40 -16.83
C HIS A 101 6.19 -2.03 -17.42
N SER A 102 6.28 -1.02 -16.57
CA SER A 102 6.73 0.33 -16.93
C SER A 102 7.32 1.03 -15.71
N SER A 103 8.22 1.98 -15.94
CA SER A 103 8.73 2.84 -14.87
C SER A 103 9.12 4.22 -15.39
N VAL A 104 9.07 5.20 -14.50
CA VAL A 104 9.58 6.55 -14.68
C VAL A 104 10.40 6.88 -13.43
N VAL A 105 11.61 7.40 -13.63
CA VAL A 105 12.48 7.84 -12.54
C VAL A 105 12.68 9.34 -12.69
N ASP A 106 12.26 10.09 -11.68
CA ASP A 106 12.52 11.52 -11.53
C ASP A 106 13.02 11.77 -10.10
N PRO A 107 14.33 11.63 -9.86
CA PRO A 107 14.90 11.59 -8.52
C PRO A 107 14.41 12.73 -7.60
N PRO A 108 14.07 12.45 -6.33
CA PRO A 108 14.22 11.17 -5.63
C PRO A 108 12.98 10.26 -5.70
N ILE A 109 12.12 10.48 -6.68
CA ILE A 109 10.85 9.77 -6.84
C ILE A 109 10.93 8.82 -8.03
N ALA A 110 10.29 7.68 -7.91
CA ALA A 110 10.02 6.79 -9.02
C ALA A 110 8.53 6.46 -9.08
N ALA A 111 8.00 6.35 -10.29
CA ALA A 111 6.74 5.69 -10.55
C ALA A 111 7.02 4.35 -11.23
N VAL A 112 6.34 3.29 -10.81
CA VAL A 112 6.52 1.95 -11.36
C VAL A 112 5.18 1.26 -11.50
N SER A 113 5.05 0.46 -12.55
CA SER A 113 3.96 -0.49 -12.73
C SER A 113 4.54 -1.89 -12.70
N TYR A 114 4.10 -2.69 -11.74
CA TYR A 114 4.44 -4.10 -11.62
C TYR A 114 3.30 -4.97 -12.14
N THR A 115 3.64 -6.09 -12.74
CA THR A 115 2.73 -7.23 -12.90
C THR A 115 3.22 -8.34 -11.97
N SER A 116 2.40 -8.71 -10.99
CA SER A 116 2.64 -9.80 -10.05
C SER A 116 1.79 -11.01 -10.41
N GLU A 117 2.41 -12.16 -10.65
CA GLU A 117 1.71 -13.42 -10.86
C GLU A 117 1.24 -13.97 -9.51
N MET A 118 -0.08 -13.91 -9.25
CA MET A 118 -0.69 -14.34 -8.00
C MET A 118 -1.14 -15.80 -8.12
N VAL A 119 -0.62 -16.66 -7.23
CA VAL A 119 -0.87 -18.10 -7.24
C VAL A 119 -1.88 -18.49 -6.18
N SER A 120 -2.87 -19.29 -6.58
CA SER A 120 -3.80 -20.00 -5.69
C SER A 120 -3.59 -21.50 -5.86
N SER A 121 -2.76 -22.08 -5.01
CA SER A 121 -2.28 -23.47 -5.12
C SER A 121 -3.40 -24.50 -5.00
N THR A 122 -4.38 -24.28 -4.12
CA THR A 122 -5.51 -25.21 -3.88
C THR A 122 -6.39 -25.44 -5.09
N VAL A 123 -6.37 -24.52 -6.06
CA VAL A 123 -7.15 -24.59 -7.31
C VAL A 123 -6.27 -24.60 -8.56
N ASN A 124 -4.94 -24.72 -8.40
CA ASN A 124 -3.95 -24.70 -9.48
C ASN A 124 -4.17 -23.53 -10.47
N MET A 125 -4.33 -22.33 -9.93
CA MET A 125 -4.62 -21.12 -10.69
C MET A 125 -3.51 -20.08 -10.49
N THR A 126 -3.13 -19.40 -11.57
CA THR A 126 -2.25 -18.24 -11.55
C THR A 126 -2.93 -17.10 -12.29
N VAL A 127 -3.06 -15.94 -11.65
CA VAL A 127 -3.71 -14.75 -12.23
C VAL A 127 -2.82 -13.53 -12.03
N PRO A 128 -2.54 -12.74 -13.08
CA PRO A 128 -1.74 -11.52 -12.95
C PRO A 128 -2.53 -10.42 -12.23
N LEU A 129 -1.88 -9.76 -11.26
CA LEU A 129 -2.35 -8.53 -10.63
C LEU A 129 -1.38 -7.39 -10.99
N GLN A 130 -1.92 -6.30 -11.52
CA GLN A 130 -1.12 -5.10 -11.79
C GLN A 130 -1.12 -4.18 -10.56
N ILE A 131 0.07 -3.74 -10.15
CA ILE A 131 0.28 -2.87 -8.99
C ILE A 131 1.08 -1.66 -9.47
N ASP A 132 0.48 -0.47 -9.38
CA ASP A 132 1.18 0.76 -9.71
C ASP A 132 1.58 1.48 -8.44
N MET A 133 2.80 2.01 -8.38
CA MET A 133 3.33 2.67 -7.19
C MET A 133 4.02 3.98 -7.55
N PHE A 134 3.76 5.01 -6.75
CA PHE A 134 4.63 6.18 -6.61
C PHE A 134 5.49 5.97 -5.37
N ILE A 135 6.80 6.16 -5.47
CA ILE A 135 7.75 5.80 -4.42
C ILE A 135 8.76 6.94 -4.27
N ALA A 136 8.95 7.42 -3.05
CA ALA A 136 10.03 8.35 -2.70
C ALA A 136 11.13 7.62 -1.94
N PHE A 137 12.38 7.97 -2.24
CA PHE A 137 13.57 7.44 -1.60
C PHE A 137 14.32 8.50 -0.78
N ASP A 138 15.07 8.07 0.23
CA ASP A 138 16.08 8.89 0.89
C ASP A 138 17.47 8.73 0.25
N ASP A 139 18.46 9.43 0.83
CA ASP A 139 19.84 9.43 0.35
C ASP A 139 20.53 8.05 0.48
N ASP A 140 19.97 7.15 1.29
CA ASP A 140 20.42 5.78 1.47
C ASP A 140 19.67 4.77 0.56
N MET A 141 18.83 5.27 -0.36
CA MET A 141 17.95 4.48 -1.22
C MET A 141 16.94 3.62 -0.45
N LYS A 142 16.57 4.05 0.76
CA LYS A 142 15.43 3.46 1.47
C LYS A 142 14.14 4.15 1.05
N ILE A 143 13.06 3.38 1.00
CA ILE A 143 11.73 3.89 0.70
C ILE A 143 11.24 4.67 1.93
N VAL A 144 10.95 5.95 1.72
CA VAL A 144 10.39 6.86 2.75
C VAL A 144 8.90 7.08 2.60
N SER A 145 8.38 6.94 1.39
CA SER A 145 6.94 6.98 1.16
C SER A 145 6.59 6.17 -0.07
N TYR A 146 5.42 5.52 -0.05
CA TYR A 146 4.85 4.94 -1.25
C TYR A 146 3.33 5.08 -1.29
N ASP A 147 2.79 5.28 -2.49
CA ASP A 147 1.36 5.26 -2.76
C ASP A 147 1.09 4.21 -3.83
N ALA A 148 0.44 3.10 -3.44
CA ALA A 148 0.21 1.95 -4.29
C ALA A 148 -1.26 1.83 -4.70
N ILE A 149 -1.46 1.39 -5.93
CA ILE A 149 -2.77 1.21 -6.55
C ILE A 149 -2.86 -0.23 -7.05
N LEU A 150 -3.80 -0.99 -6.50
CA LEU A 150 -4.14 -2.33 -6.99
C LEU A 150 -5.05 -2.19 -8.22
N ARG A 151 -4.44 -2.05 -9.39
CA ARG A 151 -5.18 -1.71 -10.61
C ARG A 151 -6.17 -2.82 -10.96
N ARG A 152 -7.45 -2.43 -11.07
CA ARG A 152 -8.59 -3.31 -11.38
C ARG A 152 -8.81 -4.42 -10.34
N ILE A 153 -8.51 -4.16 -9.07
CA ILE A 153 -8.69 -5.15 -7.98
C ILE A 153 -10.11 -5.73 -7.93
N GLY A 154 -11.14 -4.94 -8.23
CA GLY A 154 -12.53 -5.43 -8.30
C GLY A 154 -12.76 -6.46 -9.40
N GLU A 155 -12.16 -6.27 -10.59
CA GLU A 155 -12.22 -7.25 -11.69
C GLU A 155 -11.40 -8.49 -11.36
N PHE A 156 -10.23 -8.31 -10.74
CA PHE A 156 -9.40 -9.42 -10.28
C PHE A 156 -10.17 -10.32 -9.29
N MET A 157 -10.79 -9.75 -8.26
CA MET A 157 -11.58 -10.50 -7.28
C MET A 157 -12.82 -11.17 -7.91
N ALA A 158 -13.51 -10.47 -8.82
CA ALA A 158 -14.65 -11.05 -9.53
C ALA A 158 -14.24 -12.21 -10.45
N TYR A 159 -13.05 -12.14 -11.03
CA TYR A 159 -12.49 -13.20 -11.87
C TYR A 159 -12.09 -14.43 -11.06
N THR A 160 -11.42 -14.25 -9.91
CA THR A 160 -10.89 -15.38 -9.11
C THR A 160 -11.96 -16.09 -8.28
N ALA A 161 -12.94 -15.37 -7.72
CA ALA A 161 -13.90 -15.92 -6.77
C ALA A 161 -14.66 -17.18 -7.27
N PRO A 162 -15.15 -17.26 -8.53
CA PRO A 162 -15.82 -18.47 -9.04
C PRO A 162 -14.93 -19.71 -9.09
N TYR A 163 -13.60 -19.55 -9.17
CA TYR A 163 -12.66 -20.68 -9.18
C TYR A 163 -12.34 -21.15 -7.76
N LEU A 164 -12.29 -20.23 -6.80
CA LEU A 164 -12.04 -20.53 -5.39
C LEU A 164 -13.26 -21.18 -4.72
N ALA A 165 -14.47 -20.70 -5.04
CA ALA A 165 -15.69 -21.08 -4.34
C ALA A 165 -15.99 -22.60 -4.31
N PRO A 166 -15.84 -23.38 -5.40
CA PRO A 166 -16.06 -24.83 -5.34
C PRO A 166 -15.11 -25.55 -4.38
N GLN A 167 -13.86 -25.11 -4.30
CA GLN A 167 -12.88 -25.68 -3.40
C GLN A 167 -13.15 -25.27 -1.95
N ILE A 168 -13.51 -24.00 -1.72
CA ILE A 168 -14.01 -23.50 -0.42
C ILE A 168 -15.22 -24.30 0.05
N ALA A 169 -16.15 -24.67 -0.85
CA ALA A 169 -17.31 -25.47 -0.47
C ALA A 169 -16.94 -26.90 -0.04
N LYS A 170 -15.91 -27.47 -0.68
CA LYS A 170 -15.44 -28.84 -0.44
C LYS A 170 -14.74 -28.99 0.91
N GLU A 171 -13.95 -28.01 1.32
CA GLU A 171 -13.12 -28.06 2.54
C GLU A 171 -13.94 -28.31 3.84
N PRO A 172 -15.03 -27.58 4.11
CA PRO A 172 -15.93 -27.85 5.22
C PRO A 172 -17.09 -28.79 4.85
N ASN A 173 -17.12 -29.35 3.64
CA ASN A 173 -18.21 -30.18 3.11
C ASN A 173 -19.60 -29.49 3.19
N THR A 174 -19.66 -28.21 2.79
CA THR A 174 -20.92 -27.45 2.70
C THR A 174 -21.61 -27.68 1.35
N THR A 175 -22.94 -27.52 1.32
CA THR A 175 -23.75 -27.67 0.12
C THR A 175 -24.07 -26.33 -0.57
N SER A 176 -23.63 -25.20 -0.02
CA SER A 176 -23.87 -23.90 -0.67
C SER A 176 -23.13 -23.84 -2.00
N THR A 177 -23.80 -23.27 -3.00
CA THR A 177 -23.24 -22.95 -4.33
C THR A 177 -23.16 -21.45 -4.56
N ASN A 178 -23.60 -20.64 -3.58
CA ASN A 178 -23.54 -19.20 -3.66
C ASN A 178 -22.11 -18.74 -3.36
N VAL A 179 -21.44 -18.21 -4.38
CA VAL A 179 -20.05 -17.71 -4.29
C VAL A 179 -19.89 -16.70 -3.16
N THR A 180 -20.85 -15.79 -2.97
CA THR A 180 -20.75 -14.74 -1.94
C THR A 180 -20.78 -15.34 -0.53
N GLU A 181 -21.74 -16.24 -0.27
CA GLU A 181 -21.86 -16.92 1.02
C GLU A 181 -20.61 -17.76 1.34
N LEU A 182 -20.02 -18.40 0.33
CA LEU A 182 -18.81 -19.21 0.50
C LEU A 182 -17.60 -18.35 0.85
N ILE A 183 -17.44 -17.19 0.20
CA ILE A 183 -16.35 -16.24 0.49
C ILE A 183 -16.52 -15.65 1.90
N GLU A 184 -17.74 -15.29 2.29
CA GLU A 184 -18.06 -14.82 3.65
C GLU A 184 -17.79 -15.89 4.71
N LEU A 185 -18.20 -17.13 4.45
CA LEU A 185 -17.96 -18.26 5.33
C LEU A 185 -16.46 -18.55 5.50
N GLN A 186 -15.71 -18.57 4.39
CA GLN A 186 -14.25 -18.74 4.43
C GLN A 186 -13.60 -17.63 5.24
N THR A 187 -14.05 -16.39 5.04
CA THR A 187 -13.54 -15.22 5.75
C THR A 187 -13.74 -15.35 7.26
N ALA A 188 -14.97 -15.67 7.70
CA ALA A 188 -15.27 -15.87 9.11
C ALA A 188 -14.45 -17.02 9.71
N THR A 189 -14.41 -18.17 9.02
CA THR A 189 -13.70 -19.36 9.48
C THR A 189 -12.22 -19.09 9.71
N ASP A 190 -11.55 -18.48 8.72
CA ASP A 190 -10.12 -18.20 8.80
C ASP A 190 -9.79 -17.14 9.86
N VAL A 191 -10.54 -16.04 9.91
CA VAL A 191 -10.33 -14.98 10.90
C VAL A 191 -10.52 -15.53 12.32
N CYS A 192 -11.57 -16.34 12.55
CA CYS A 192 -11.85 -16.88 13.86
C CYS A 192 -10.90 -17.99 14.28
N ALA A 193 -10.39 -18.79 13.33
CA ALA A 193 -9.32 -19.74 13.59
C ALA A 193 -8.04 -19.01 14.07
N VAL A 194 -7.59 -18.01 13.32
CA VAL A 194 -6.40 -17.20 13.67
C VAL A 194 -6.60 -16.47 14.99
N SER A 195 -7.77 -15.86 15.21
CA SER A 195 -8.06 -15.19 16.48
C SER A 195 -7.99 -16.16 17.66
N THR A 196 -8.53 -17.37 17.51
CA THR A 196 -8.51 -18.37 18.60
C THR A 196 -7.09 -18.84 18.89
N GLN A 197 -6.28 -18.99 17.85
CA GLN A 197 -4.91 -19.50 17.97
C GLN A 197 -3.94 -18.48 18.57
N TYR A 198 -4.00 -17.22 18.13
CA TYR A 198 -2.95 -16.23 18.42
C TYR A 198 -3.41 -15.07 19.30
N CYS A 199 -4.70 -14.73 19.29
CA CYS A 199 -5.25 -13.64 20.10
C CYS A 199 -5.71 -14.16 21.46
N THR A 200 -4.75 -14.44 22.33
CA THR A 200 -4.97 -14.98 23.67
C THR A 200 -4.51 -13.99 24.76
N SER A 201 -4.88 -14.24 26.01
CA SER A 201 -4.50 -13.40 27.16
C SER A 201 -4.86 -11.93 26.91
N ASP A 202 -3.93 -10.99 27.11
CA ASP A 202 -4.14 -9.55 26.91
C ASP A 202 -4.53 -9.18 25.47
N ASN A 203 -4.29 -10.07 24.50
CA ASN A 203 -4.65 -9.87 23.10
C ASN A 203 -6.01 -10.47 22.72
N GLN A 204 -6.72 -11.11 23.65
CA GLN A 204 -8.01 -11.72 23.39
C GLN A 204 -9.05 -10.70 22.88
N ARG A 205 -9.74 -11.06 21.78
CA ARG A 205 -10.73 -10.19 21.11
C ARG A 205 -12.16 -10.69 21.18
N TYR A 206 -12.32 -12.00 21.38
CA TYR A 206 -13.59 -12.67 21.48
C TYR A 206 -13.55 -13.60 22.68
N GLU A 207 -14.67 -13.71 23.39
CA GLU A 207 -14.80 -14.62 24.54
C GLU A 207 -14.65 -16.09 24.11
N SER A 208 -15.08 -16.42 22.90
CA SER A 208 -14.99 -17.76 22.32
C SER A 208 -14.94 -17.72 20.80
N HIS A 209 -14.58 -18.85 20.19
CA HIS A 209 -14.65 -19.04 18.75
C HIS A 209 -16.06 -18.79 18.19
N ASP A 210 -17.11 -19.29 18.88
CA ASP A 210 -18.51 -19.10 18.46
C ASP A 210 -18.94 -17.63 18.49
N MET A 211 -18.44 -16.85 19.45
CA MET A 211 -18.68 -15.40 19.50
C MET A 211 -17.98 -14.68 18.34
N CYS A 212 -16.78 -15.13 17.95
CA CYS A 212 -16.13 -14.63 16.74
C CYS A 212 -16.95 -14.95 15.49
N MET A 213 -17.39 -16.20 15.31
CA MET A 213 -18.20 -16.60 14.16
C MET A 213 -19.52 -15.81 14.11
N SER A 214 -20.16 -15.59 15.25
CA SER A 214 -21.40 -14.82 15.34
C SER A 214 -21.21 -13.36 14.92
N PHE A 215 -20.08 -12.75 15.30
CA PHE A 215 -19.73 -11.40 14.86
C PHE A 215 -19.41 -11.34 13.36
N MET A 216 -18.55 -12.25 12.88
CA MET A 216 -18.09 -12.24 11.48
C MET A 216 -19.20 -12.53 10.48
N THR A 217 -20.24 -13.29 10.85
CA THR A 217 -21.37 -13.63 9.96
C THR A 217 -22.37 -12.51 9.77
N VAL A 218 -22.40 -11.51 10.67
CA VAL A 218 -23.24 -10.31 10.48
C VAL A 218 -22.46 -9.13 9.90
N LEU A 219 -21.13 -9.22 9.90
CA LEU A 219 -20.27 -8.19 9.35
C LEU A 219 -20.25 -8.31 7.81
N PRO A 220 -20.52 -7.23 7.06
CA PRO A 220 -20.42 -7.27 5.60
C PRO A 220 -19.01 -7.63 5.16
N PHE A 221 -18.87 -8.50 4.15
CA PHE A 221 -17.55 -8.79 3.55
C PHE A 221 -16.90 -7.51 3.00
N GLY A 222 -17.69 -6.61 2.41
CA GLY A 222 -17.21 -5.37 1.81
C GLY A 222 -16.99 -5.48 0.30
N LYS A 223 -16.68 -4.34 -0.33
CA LYS A 223 -16.26 -4.24 -1.73
C LYS A 223 -14.73 -4.35 -1.83
N SER A 224 -14.24 -4.56 -3.05
CA SER A 224 -12.79 -4.76 -3.32
C SER A 224 -11.90 -3.60 -2.87
N TRP A 225 -12.45 -2.39 -2.77
CA TRP A 225 -11.75 -1.17 -2.33
C TRP A 225 -11.97 -0.87 -0.83
N GLN A 226 -12.70 -1.72 -0.11
CA GLN A 226 -13.04 -1.53 1.31
C GLN A 226 -12.15 -2.37 2.25
N GLY A 227 -10.92 -2.68 1.83
CA GLY A 227 -9.96 -3.47 2.61
C GLY A 227 -9.33 -2.72 3.79
N GLY A 228 -9.60 -1.43 3.95
CA GLY A 228 -9.27 -0.65 5.15
C GLY A 228 -10.49 -0.06 5.87
N MET A 229 -11.68 -0.60 5.58
CA MET A 229 -12.93 -0.23 6.24
C MET A 229 -13.36 -1.28 7.27
N ASN A 230 -14.44 -1.03 8.02
CA ASN A 230 -15.02 -1.99 8.95
C ASN A 230 -15.74 -3.14 8.22
N THR A 231 -14.96 -4.06 7.66
CA THR A 231 -15.45 -5.14 6.80
C THR A 231 -14.80 -6.47 7.14
N GLY A 232 -15.42 -7.56 6.71
CA GLY A 232 -14.82 -8.90 6.75
C GLY A 232 -13.55 -8.96 5.90
N TRP A 233 -13.52 -8.24 4.76
CA TRP A 233 -12.36 -8.16 3.88
C TRP A 233 -11.13 -7.55 4.56
N CYS A 234 -11.29 -6.43 5.27
CA CYS A 234 -10.19 -5.84 6.04
C CYS A 234 -9.64 -6.82 7.09
N ARG A 235 -10.53 -7.49 7.83
CA ARG A 235 -10.13 -8.47 8.85
C ARG A 235 -9.45 -9.68 8.22
N TYR A 236 -9.88 -10.09 7.03
CA TYR A 236 -9.22 -11.16 6.28
C TYR A 236 -7.79 -10.80 5.87
N ILE A 237 -7.55 -9.56 5.45
CA ILE A 237 -6.19 -9.08 5.16
C ILE A 237 -5.36 -9.14 6.45
N HIS A 238 -5.88 -8.60 7.56
CA HIS A 238 -5.13 -8.52 8.81
C HIS A 238 -4.87 -9.89 9.47
N LYS A 239 -5.71 -10.91 9.25
CA LYS A 239 -5.50 -12.24 9.83
C LYS A 239 -4.14 -12.84 9.46
N ASN A 240 -3.65 -12.55 8.26
CA ASN A 240 -2.38 -13.09 7.77
C ASN A 240 -1.17 -12.50 8.49
N MET A 241 -1.31 -11.37 9.18
CA MET A 241 -0.22 -10.71 9.90
C MET A 241 -0.22 -10.99 11.41
N VAL A 242 -1.30 -11.59 11.94
CA VAL A 242 -1.49 -11.79 13.40
C VAL A 242 -0.36 -12.58 14.04
N LYS A 243 0.14 -13.63 13.38
CA LYS A 243 1.20 -14.49 13.94
C LYS A 243 2.49 -13.73 14.24
N TYR A 244 2.80 -12.67 13.48
CA TYR A 244 4.05 -11.92 13.63
C TYR A 244 4.03 -10.98 14.84
N ARG A 245 2.95 -10.22 14.99
CA ARG A 245 2.74 -9.28 16.10
C ARG A 245 1.28 -9.31 16.58
N PRO A 246 0.88 -10.30 17.40
CA PRO A 246 -0.48 -10.41 17.90
C PRO A 246 -0.96 -9.16 18.63
N GLU A 247 -0.09 -8.50 19.39
CA GLU A 247 -0.41 -7.26 20.12
C GLU A 247 -0.80 -6.09 19.22
N VAL A 248 -0.31 -6.09 17.98
CA VAL A 248 -0.64 -5.09 16.96
C VAL A 248 -1.85 -5.52 16.14
N HIS A 249 -1.90 -6.77 15.68
CA HIS A 249 -2.90 -7.19 14.67
C HIS A 249 -4.17 -7.83 15.24
N CYS A 250 -4.15 -8.37 16.45
CA CYS A 250 -5.36 -8.85 17.09
C CYS A 250 -6.46 -7.76 17.22
N PRO A 251 -6.15 -6.51 17.63
CA PRO A 251 -7.14 -5.43 17.58
C PRO A 251 -7.84 -5.30 16.22
N HIS A 252 -7.08 -5.42 15.13
CA HIS A 252 -7.58 -5.21 13.76
C HIS A 252 -8.61 -6.25 13.34
N ILE A 253 -8.43 -7.51 13.77
CA ILE A 253 -9.37 -8.60 13.45
C ILE A 253 -10.51 -8.75 14.48
N GLY A 254 -10.51 -7.93 15.53
CA GLY A 254 -11.51 -7.94 16.60
C GLY A 254 -12.77 -7.13 16.28
N PRO A 255 -13.74 -7.08 17.23
CA PRO A 255 -14.97 -6.31 17.06
C PRO A 255 -14.75 -4.81 16.88
N THR A 256 -13.74 -4.24 17.55
CA THR A 256 -13.42 -2.81 17.45
C THR A 256 -12.72 -2.44 16.15
N GLY A 257 -12.10 -3.40 15.48
CA GLY A 257 -11.27 -3.16 14.29
C GLY A 257 -9.94 -2.44 14.57
N GLY A 258 -9.63 -2.16 15.84
CA GLY A 258 -8.47 -1.36 16.23
C GLY A 258 -8.53 0.02 15.60
N ASP A 259 -7.43 0.43 14.95
CA ASP A 259 -7.30 1.64 14.15
C ASP A 259 -7.28 1.36 12.62
N MET A 260 -7.32 0.08 12.24
CA MET A 260 -7.22 -0.34 10.83
C MET A 260 -8.59 -0.63 10.21
N CYS A 261 -9.35 -1.56 10.79
CA CYS A 261 -10.62 -2.05 10.23
C CYS A 261 -11.84 -1.32 10.81
N ILE A 262 -11.88 0.00 10.60
CA ILE A 262 -12.90 0.91 11.12
C ILE A 262 -13.64 1.62 9.98
N ASP A 263 -14.81 2.19 10.28
CA ASP A 263 -15.48 3.05 9.31
C ASP A 263 -14.64 4.31 9.06
N ARG A 264 -14.51 4.68 7.79
CA ARG A 264 -13.74 5.85 7.38
C ARG A 264 -14.62 6.79 6.58
N ASP A 265 -14.49 8.08 6.88
CA ASP A 265 -15.12 9.12 6.08
C ASP A 265 -14.38 9.29 4.76
N TYR A 266 -15.13 9.26 3.65
CA TYR A 266 -14.57 9.35 2.31
C TYR A 266 -13.84 10.67 2.08
N VAL A 267 -14.44 11.79 2.50
CA VAL A 267 -13.86 13.13 2.27
C VAL A 267 -12.58 13.27 3.07
N GLN A 268 -12.60 12.87 4.34
CA GLN A 268 -11.41 12.88 5.19
C GLN A 268 -10.27 12.04 4.61
N VAL A 269 -10.55 10.82 4.12
CA VAL A 269 -9.52 9.94 3.54
C VAL A 269 -8.91 10.55 2.28
N VAL A 270 -9.71 11.22 1.44
CA VAL A 270 -9.24 11.85 0.20
C VAL A 270 -8.44 13.12 0.49
N ASP A 271 -8.92 13.97 1.41
CA ASP A 271 -8.30 15.27 1.72
C ASP A 271 -7.04 15.13 2.58
N THR A 272 -6.91 14.03 3.32
CA THR A 272 -5.73 13.80 4.18
C THR A 272 -4.57 13.26 3.35
N ASN A 273 -3.50 14.06 3.20
CA ASN A 273 -2.21 13.57 2.74
C ASN A 273 -1.44 12.92 3.90
N PRO A 274 -1.18 11.59 3.88
CA PRO A 274 -0.49 10.93 4.98
C PRO A 274 1.03 11.08 4.92
N PHE A 275 1.60 11.54 3.80
CA PHE A 275 3.04 11.46 3.57
C PHE A 275 3.81 12.61 4.22
N ASN A 276 4.76 12.27 5.09
CA ASN A 276 5.70 13.24 5.67
C ASN A 276 6.63 13.86 4.62
N LYS A 277 6.95 13.11 3.55
CA LYS A 277 7.69 13.59 2.38
C LYS A 277 6.78 13.55 1.16
N THR A 278 6.73 14.68 0.45
CA THR A 278 5.88 14.79 -0.74
C THR A 278 6.32 13.82 -1.84
N LEU A 279 5.35 13.26 -2.56
CA LEU A 279 5.55 12.49 -3.80
C LEU A 279 5.62 13.41 -5.04
N LEU A 280 5.98 14.67 -4.84
CA LEU A 280 6.16 15.67 -5.90
C LEU A 280 7.64 15.83 -6.23
N ALA A 281 7.99 15.65 -7.50
CA ALA A 281 9.30 16.01 -8.03
C ALA A 281 9.26 17.49 -8.47
N TYR A 282 9.77 18.38 -7.62
CA TYR A 282 9.78 19.83 -7.86
C TYR A 282 10.88 20.28 -8.82
N ASN A 283 11.84 19.41 -9.12
CA ASN A 283 12.95 19.66 -10.02
C ASN A 283 12.92 18.67 -11.19
N SER A 284 11.71 18.47 -11.75
CA SER A 284 11.53 17.59 -12.90
C SER A 284 12.51 17.99 -13.98
N SER A 285 13.39 17.04 -14.28
CA SER A 285 14.57 17.29 -15.09
C SER A 285 14.16 17.39 -16.56
N TYR A 286 13.56 18.51 -16.94
CA TYR A 286 13.30 18.81 -18.34
C TYR A 286 14.63 19.00 -19.06
N ASN A 287 14.96 18.12 -20.01
CA ASN A 287 16.08 18.37 -20.88
C ASN A 287 15.66 19.35 -22.01
N ALA A 288 16.64 20.00 -22.64
CA ALA A 288 16.38 20.96 -23.71
C ALA A 288 15.74 20.36 -24.97
N ALA A 289 15.74 19.03 -25.12
CA ALA A 289 15.07 18.32 -26.21
C ALA A 289 13.56 18.16 -25.96
N ASP A 290 13.14 17.96 -24.71
CA ASP A 290 11.72 17.81 -24.32
C ASP A 290 10.97 19.15 -24.37
N LEU A 291 11.69 20.26 -24.24
CA LEU A 291 11.15 21.63 -24.33
C LEU A 291 11.43 22.30 -25.68
N LYS A 292 11.91 21.55 -26.67
CA LYS A 292 12.27 22.11 -27.97
C LYS A 292 11.04 22.72 -28.65
N GLY A 293 11.03 24.05 -28.78
CA GLY A 293 9.93 24.79 -29.39
C GLY A 293 8.85 25.26 -28.40
N VAL A 294 8.99 24.98 -27.11
CA VAL A 294 8.14 25.52 -26.06
C VAL A 294 8.70 26.89 -25.62
N PRO A 295 7.92 27.99 -25.70
CA PRO A 295 8.36 29.30 -25.23
C PRO A 295 8.73 29.27 -23.73
N ALA A 296 9.80 29.97 -23.33
CA ALA A 296 10.24 30.01 -21.93
C ALA A 296 9.15 30.48 -20.96
N SER A 297 8.25 31.37 -21.41
CA SER A 297 7.06 31.77 -20.65
C SER A 297 6.15 30.59 -20.29
N ASN A 298 5.99 29.65 -21.22
CA ASN A 298 5.11 28.49 -21.06
C ASN A 298 5.78 27.40 -20.22
N VAL A 299 7.11 27.29 -20.28
CA VAL A 299 7.88 26.44 -19.36
C VAL A 299 7.69 26.90 -17.91
N VAL A 300 7.70 28.20 -17.66
CA VAL A 300 7.42 28.77 -16.32
C VAL A 300 5.96 28.53 -15.90
N GLU A 301 5.00 28.48 -16.83
CA GLU A 301 3.60 28.13 -16.53
C GLU A 301 3.38 26.63 -16.27
N LEU A 302 4.16 25.74 -16.89
CA LEU A 302 4.08 24.29 -16.68
C LEU A 302 4.43 23.88 -15.24
N VAL A 303 5.24 24.69 -14.54
CA VAL A 303 5.56 24.50 -13.11
C VAL A 303 4.57 25.21 -12.19
N LYS A 304 3.61 25.99 -12.73
CA LYS A 304 2.52 26.62 -11.95
C LYS A 304 1.35 25.68 -11.68
N VAL A 305 1.57 24.36 -11.70
CA VAL A 305 0.60 23.47 -11.04
C VAL A 305 0.40 24.07 -9.65
N GLN A 306 -0.84 24.47 -9.33
CA GLN A 306 -1.21 24.84 -7.96
C GLN A 306 -1.05 23.56 -7.15
N THR A 307 0.18 23.27 -6.75
CA THR A 307 0.44 22.38 -5.65
C THR A 307 -0.05 23.18 -4.46
N GLU A 308 -1.22 22.81 -3.92
CA GLU A 308 -1.50 23.21 -2.55
C GLU A 308 -0.37 22.61 -1.72
N MET A 309 0.57 23.46 -1.31
CA MET A 309 1.42 23.14 -0.19
C MET A 309 0.47 22.99 0.99
N VAL A 310 0.05 21.75 1.27
CA VAL A 310 -0.57 21.41 2.54
C VAL A 310 0.54 21.52 3.58
N SER A 311 0.76 22.73 4.10
CA SER A 311 1.56 22.91 5.29
C SER A 311 0.85 22.18 6.42
N MET A 312 1.53 21.26 7.10
CA MET A 312 1.06 20.70 8.36
C MET A 312 1.02 21.84 9.40
N GLU A 313 -0.08 22.60 9.43
CA GLU A 313 -0.28 23.55 10.51
C GLU A 313 -0.65 22.77 11.76
N THR A 314 0.22 22.87 12.76
CA THR A 314 -0.06 22.49 14.14
C THR A 314 -1.33 23.22 14.56
N VAL A 315 -2.40 22.48 14.87
CA VAL A 315 -3.68 23.04 15.30
C VAL A 315 -3.47 23.89 16.55
N ALA A 316 -3.57 25.21 16.39
CA ALA A 316 -3.79 26.14 17.48
C ALA A 316 -5.05 26.96 17.16
N PHE A 317 -6.18 26.56 17.74
CA PHE A 317 -7.40 27.36 17.73
C PHE A 317 -7.14 28.67 18.47
N VAL A 318 -7.14 29.80 17.76
CA VAL A 318 -7.45 31.10 18.36
C VAL A 318 -8.45 31.83 17.48
N ARG A 319 -9.66 31.99 18.04
CA ARG A 319 -10.78 32.74 17.49
C ARG A 319 -10.45 34.23 17.55
N LEU A 320 -10.35 34.91 16.41
CA LEU A 320 -10.28 36.37 16.35
C LEU A 320 -11.55 36.90 15.66
N VAL A 321 -12.50 37.32 16.49
CA VAL A 321 -13.60 38.20 16.10
C VAL A 321 -13.02 39.59 15.90
N HIS A 322 -13.06 40.14 14.69
CA HIS A 322 -12.82 41.56 14.48
C HIS A 322 -14.15 42.28 14.34
N LEU A 323 -14.45 43.07 15.38
CA LEU A 323 -15.45 44.12 15.41
C LEU A 323 -15.09 45.21 14.39
N HIS A 324 -16.03 45.57 13.53
CA HIS A 324 -16.07 46.91 12.93
C HIS A 324 -17.51 47.45 12.96
N GLU A 325 -17.78 48.15 14.06
CA GLU A 325 -18.62 49.36 14.12
C GLU A 325 -17.90 50.44 13.27
N MET A 326 -18.49 51.35 12.48
CA MET A 326 -19.82 51.97 12.46
C MET A 326 -20.10 52.50 11.05
N SER A 327 -21.37 52.50 10.63
CA SER A 327 -22.14 53.74 10.33
C SER A 327 -23.43 53.43 9.56
N SER A 328 -24.57 53.56 10.26
CA SER A 328 -25.87 53.83 9.64
C SER A 328 -25.97 55.33 9.30
N PRO A 329 -26.92 55.77 8.45
CA PRO A 329 -28.35 55.81 8.86
C PRO A 329 -29.32 55.34 7.75
N SER A 330 -30.30 54.48 8.08
CA SER A 330 -31.75 54.79 8.15
C SER A 330 -32.41 55.00 6.75
N ILE A 331 -33.57 54.49 6.32
CA ILE A 331 -34.91 54.12 6.85
C ILE A 331 -35.60 53.35 5.67
N LEU A 332 -36.38 52.26 5.75
CA LEU A 332 -37.83 52.06 6.06
C LEU A 332 -38.12 50.58 5.68
N GLN A 333 -38.49 49.70 6.62
CA GLN A 333 -39.86 49.28 6.97
C GLN A 333 -40.64 48.45 5.93
N SER A 334 -40.83 47.16 6.31
CA SER A 334 -42.02 46.29 6.16
C SER A 334 -42.55 45.96 4.75
N PHE A 335 -42.41 44.70 4.33
CA PHE A 335 -43.38 43.61 4.52
C PHE A 335 -42.63 42.27 4.59
#